data_AF-A0A7S0XZG3-F1
#
_entry.id   AF-A0A7S0XZG3-F1
#
_cell.length_a   1.000
_cell.length_b   1.000
_cell.length_c   1.000
_cell.angle_alpha   90.00
_cell.angle_beta   90.00
_cell.angle_gamma   90.00
#
_symmetry.space_group_name_H-M   'P 1'
#
loop_
_entity.id
_entity.type
_entity.pdbx_description
1 polymer ?
#
loop_
_entity_poly.entity_id
_entity_poly.type
_entity_poly.pdbx_seq_one_letter_code
_entity_poly.pdbx_strand_id
1 'polypeptide(L)'
;AGTPLWLTIVAQVVGKWRSFDRVKFPISSSVRGLIIDLFKRLETRHGEALVRATLGYITLCQNTGLSETELVHLLSLNDDVLASVYEWWVPPHRTLPVLVVSRLLQDLGPYLSRRGDGSGAELVVWYHRQFWEAAEAFVFPIPSDHMISSFYLKGHRRNLHSELADFFCGKWAGMPKPYNEVLMKCVQRPKFFPGESEGERMVSAQPLALLGSLHKSEGRQLNVRRLTELVHHLIRAGEEKIAVGELCSIGYVAAKFAAGAGMALMREFGEAMEHFSPVSHAKLVGWRAFVGRHFQHLQKAVCPLVPFQLALQEPDKSEEYKSALDYSDKHFPKSNVQVPKHESGWLGGAFLGWANPSQKPQTKDPCILNVAEHESPVTGVVFSSPDGKWLASSSDDKTVKICSASTGEVSCTMQHESAVKCIDWSKDGALLASGCEDGIVHLWTPDGQEKGTLRGHSG
;
A
#
# COMPACT_ATOMS: atom_id res chain seq x y z
N ALA A 1 -17.67 27.48 20.69
CA ALA A 1 -17.47 26.16 20.05
C ALA A 1 -16.53 25.37 20.95
N GLY A 2 -16.97 24.21 21.46
CA GLY A 2 -16.20 23.43 22.42
C GLY A 2 -14.82 23.06 21.84
N THR A 3 -13.78 23.20 22.64
CA THR A 3 -12.44 22.71 22.28
C THR A 3 -12.55 21.23 21.89
N PRO A 4 -11.95 20.79 20.77
CA PRO A 4 -11.97 19.39 20.39
C PRO A 4 -11.50 18.54 21.56
N LEU A 5 -12.21 17.43 21.84
CA LEU A 5 -11.93 16.57 22.99
C LEU A 5 -10.44 16.18 23.07
N TRP A 6 -9.84 15.87 21.93
CA TRP A 6 -8.43 15.50 21.82
C TRP A 6 -7.47 16.64 22.19
N LEU A 7 -7.80 17.91 21.86
CA LEU A 7 -6.97 19.06 22.23
C LEU A 7 -6.98 19.26 23.76
N THR A 8 -8.14 19.01 24.37
CA THR A 8 -8.33 19.04 25.82
C THR A 8 -7.51 17.93 26.49
N ILE A 9 -7.49 16.72 25.90
CA ILE A 9 -6.66 15.60 26.35
C ILE A 9 -5.17 15.96 26.28
N VAL A 10 -4.68 16.48 25.14
CA VAL A 10 -3.26 16.88 24.98
C VAL A 10 -2.88 17.92 26.04
N ALA A 11 -3.67 18.98 26.18
CA ALA A 11 -3.40 20.05 27.16
C ALA A 11 -3.42 19.53 28.61
N GLN A 12 -4.35 18.65 28.95
CA GLN A 12 -4.42 18.03 30.29
C GLN A 12 -3.24 17.09 30.57
N VAL A 13 -2.85 16.27 29.59
CA VAL A 13 -1.73 15.33 29.74
C VAL A 13 -0.42 16.12 29.87
N VAL A 14 -0.16 17.06 28.95
CA VAL A 14 1.05 17.90 28.99
C VAL A 14 1.11 18.73 30.29
N GLY A 15 -0.03 19.26 30.76
CA GLY A 15 -0.13 20.05 31.98
C GLY A 15 0.02 19.26 33.29
N LYS A 16 -0.30 17.95 33.30
CA LYS A 16 -0.16 17.07 34.47
C LYS A 16 1.24 16.50 34.65
N TRP A 17 2.06 16.50 33.60
CA TRP A 17 3.41 15.92 33.64
C TRP A 17 4.42 16.83 34.35
N ARG A 18 5.14 16.28 35.33
CA ARG A 18 6.28 16.89 36.02
C ARG A 18 7.54 16.09 35.69
N SER A 19 8.68 16.75 35.45
CA SER A 19 9.96 16.05 35.33
C SER A 19 10.33 15.36 36.65
N PHE A 20 11.28 14.43 36.62
CA PHE A 20 11.84 13.79 37.81
C PHE A 20 12.35 14.85 38.82
N ASP A 21 12.89 15.96 38.30
CA ASP A 21 13.36 17.12 39.08
C ASP A 21 12.28 18.18 39.37
N ARG A 22 11.00 17.87 39.14
CA ARG A 22 9.84 18.78 39.32
C ARG A 22 9.89 20.09 38.51
N VAL A 23 10.72 20.17 37.48
CA VAL A 23 10.80 21.33 36.58
C VAL A 23 9.60 21.32 35.64
N LYS A 24 8.90 22.46 35.57
CA LYS A 24 7.85 22.70 34.55
C LYS A 24 8.53 22.96 33.22
N PHE A 25 8.30 22.10 32.25
CA PHE A 25 8.75 22.31 30.88
C PHE A 25 7.97 23.46 30.21
N PRO A 26 8.61 24.26 29.34
CA PRO A 26 7.92 25.25 28.52
C PRO A 26 6.89 24.57 27.62
N ILE A 27 5.74 25.21 27.43
CA ILE A 27 4.61 24.71 26.66
C ILE A 27 4.52 25.55 25.39
N SER A 28 4.59 24.93 24.21
CA SER A 28 4.39 25.65 22.93
C SER A 28 2.97 26.23 22.82
N SER A 29 2.84 27.41 22.20
CA SER A 29 1.55 28.04 21.91
C SER A 29 0.78 27.39 20.75
N SER A 30 1.47 26.57 19.94
CA SER A 30 0.87 25.89 18.79
C SER A 30 0.51 24.44 19.11
N VAL A 31 -0.59 23.95 18.54
CA VAL A 31 -1.05 22.57 18.74
C VAL A 31 -0.01 21.53 18.30
N ARG A 32 0.63 21.77 17.15
CA ARG A 32 1.74 20.94 16.66
C ARG A 32 2.94 20.97 17.60
N GLY A 33 3.28 22.14 18.15
CA GLY A 33 4.36 22.27 19.12
C GLY A 33 4.09 21.50 20.43
N LEU A 34 2.85 21.51 20.93
CA LEU A 34 2.45 20.70 22.09
C LEU A 34 2.68 19.20 21.87
N ILE A 35 2.34 18.71 20.67
CA ILE A 35 2.51 17.30 20.29
C ILE A 35 4.01 16.97 20.16
N ILE A 36 4.81 17.85 19.58
CA ILE A 36 6.26 17.68 19.47
C ILE A 36 6.92 17.68 20.86
N ASP A 37 6.51 18.57 21.76
CA ASP A 37 7.01 18.63 23.13
C ASP A 37 6.68 17.33 23.90
N LEU A 38 5.53 16.71 23.61
CA LEU A 38 5.19 15.39 24.12
C LEU A 38 6.15 14.31 23.59
N PHE A 39 6.44 14.28 22.28
CA PHE A 39 7.36 13.29 21.70
C PHE A 39 8.76 13.40 22.30
N LYS A 40 9.29 14.61 22.49
CA LYS A 40 10.56 14.84 23.20
C LYS A 40 10.55 14.27 24.62
N ARG A 41 9.41 14.38 25.33
CA ARG A 41 9.28 13.78 26.67
C ARG A 41 9.26 12.25 26.62
N LEU A 42 8.64 11.67 25.60
CA LEU A 42 8.71 10.22 25.41
C LEU A 42 10.15 9.77 25.13
N GLU A 43 10.92 10.50 24.31
CA GLU A 43 12.34 10.22 24.10
C GLU A 43 13.13 10.21 25.41
N THR A 44 12.90 11.19 26.30
CA THR A 44 13.57 11.22 27.62
C THR A 44 13.19 10.05 28.53
N ARG A 45 11.99 9.48 28.36
CA ARG A 45 11.47 8.41 29.24
C ARG A 45 11.82 7.01 28.74
N HIS A 46 11.75 6.80 27.43
CA HIS A 46 11.84 5.48 26.80
C HIS A 46 13.12 5.29 25.97
N GLY A 47 13.89 6.36 25.75
CA GLY A 47 15.06 6.37 24.87
C GLY A 47 14.72 6.93 23.48
N GLU A 48 15.62 7.75 22.94
CA GLU A 48 15.45 8.44 21.66
C GLU A 48 15.28 7.45 20.50
N ALA A 49 16.17 6.46 20.37
CA ALA A 49 16.16 5.49 19.27
C ALA A 49 14.84 4.71 19.20
N LEU A 50 14.37 4.20 20.34
CA LEU A 50 13.13 3.45 20.44
C LEU A 50 11.92 4.30 20.03
N VAL A 51 11.82 5.52 20.57
CA VAL A 51 10.68 6.41 20.30
C VAL A 51 10.68 6.85 18.84
N ARG A 52 11.83 7.27 18.29
CA ARG A 52 11.91 7.69 16.89
C ARG A 52 11.61 6.57 15.91
N ALA A 53 12.14 5.37 16.12
CA ALA A 53 11.85 4.23 15.27
C ALA A 53 10.36 3.85 15.34
N THR A 54 9.78 3.82 16.54
CA THR A 54 8.35 3.52 16.74
C THR A 54 7.46 4.53 16.04
N LEU A 55 7.71 5.83 16.25
CA LEU A 55 6.97 6.91 15.59
C LEU A 55 7.16 6.86 14.07
N GLY A 56 8.38 6.56 13.59
CA GLY A 56 8.70 6.40 12.19
C GLY A 56 7.88 5.30 11.52
N TYR A 57 7.92 4.07 12.05
CA TYR A 57 7.17 2.95 11.48
C TYR A 57 5.65 3.19 11.49
N ILE A 58 5.07 3.67 12.59
CA ILE A 58 3.63 3.98 12.67
C ILE A 58 3.25 5.09 11.67
N THR A 59 4.12 6.08 11.46
CA THR A 59 3.88 7.20 10.54
C THR A 59 3.97 6.78 9.08
N LEU A 60 4.88 5.86 8.73
CA LEU A 60 5.02 5.35 7.37
C LEU A 60 3.88 4.37 6.98
N CYS A 61 3.38 3.57 7.92
CA CYS A 61 2.22 2.68 7.71
C CYS A 61 0.88 3.37 8.01
N GLN A 62 0.70 4.62 7.53
CA GLN A 62 -0.41 5.49 7.91
C GLN A 62 -1.82 4.88 7.67
N ASN A 63 -2.01 4.20 6.54
CA ASN A 63 -3.36 3.81 6.10
C ASN A 63 -3.81 2.45 6.66
N THR A 64 -2.85 1.55 6.91
CA THR A 64 -3.13 0.18 7.35
C THR A 64 -2.78 -0.04 8.81
N GLY A 65 -1.85 0.74 9.37
CA GLY A 65 -1.38 0.59 10.74
C GLY A 65 -0.43 -0.58 10.95
N LEU A 66 0.05 -0.73 12.18
CA LEU A 66 0.93 -1.83 12.59
C LEU A 66 0.42 -2.47 13.88
N SER A 67 0.48 -3.79 13.97
CA SER A 67 0.23 -4.49 15.22
C SER A 67 1.39 -4.32 16.19
N GLU A 68 1.12 -4.51 17.48
CA GLU A 68 2.16 -4.50 18.50
C GLU A 68 3.23 -5.58 18.24
N THR A 69 2.84 -6.75 17.73
CA THR A 69 3.76 -7.83 17.40
C THR A 69 4.65 -7.48 16.20
N GLU A 70 4.08 -6.85 15.15
CA GLU A 70 4.86 -6.32 14.02
C GLU A 70 5.84 -5.24 14.49
N LEU A 71 5.41 -4.31 15.34
CA LEU A 71 6.28 -3.27 15.91
C LEU A 71 7.42 -3.86 16.73
N VAL A 72 7.15 -4.83 17.60
CA VAL A 72 8.20 -5.53 18.36
C VAL A 72 9.22 -6.15 17.43
N HIS A 73 8.78 -6.83 16.35
CA HIS A 73 9.71 -7.43 15.39
C HIS A 73 10.51 -6.38 14.63
N LEU A 74 9.87 -5.33 14.10
CA LEU A 74 10.54 -4.24 13.38
C LEU A 74 11.60 -3.56 14.26
N LEU A 75 11.22 -3.19 15.48
CA LEU A 75 12.13 -2.58 16.45
C LEU A 75 13.25 -3.54 16.87
N SER A 76 12.96 -4.83 16.98
CA SER A 76 13.98 -5.86 17.24
C SER A 76 14.93 -6.08 16.07
N LEU A 77 14.54 -5.72 14.85
CA LEU A 77 15.41 -5.77 13.66
C LEU A 77 16.27 -4.51 13.54
N ASN A 78 15.94 -3.43 14.24
CA ASN A 78 16.71 -2.20 14.22
C ASN A 78 17.86 -2.25 15.23
N ASP A 79 19.09 -2.14 14.73
CA ASP A 79 20.28 -2.32 15.54
C ASP A 79 20.52 -1.15 16.50
N ASP A 80 20.19 0.07 16.10
CA ASP A 80 20.33 1.26 16.94
C ASP A 80 19.36 1.22 18.12
N VAL A 81 18.14 0.71 17.89
CA VAL A 81 17.14 0.49 18.93
C VAL A 81 17.63 -0.55 19.95
N LEU A 82 18.12 -1.70 19.47
CA LEU A 82 18.66 -2.72 20.38
C LEU A 82 19.88 -2.22 21.15
N ALA A 83 20.78 -1.47 20.50
CA ALA A 83 21.97 -0.93 21.15
C ALA A 83 21.57 0.01 22.29
N SER A 84 20.61 0.91 22.02
CA SER A 84 20.06 1.82 23.03
C SER A 84 19.40 1.08 24.19
N VAL A 85 18.67 -0.02 23.95
CA VAL A 85 18.03 -0.80 25.02
C VAL A 85 19.06 -1.57 25.86
N TYR A 86 20.10 -2.14 25.23
CA TYR A 86 21.12 -2.93 25.91
C TYR A 86 22.04 -2.11 26.82
N GLU A 87 22.13 -0.79 26.63
CA GLU A 87 22.82 0.08 27.59
C GLU A 87 22.21 -0.02 29.00
N TRP A 88 20.91 -0.32 29.11
CA TRP A 88 20.16 -0.26 30.36
C TRP A 88 19.69 -1.62 30.89
N TRP A 89 19.75 -2.68 30.07
CA TRP A 89 19.19 -4.00 30.41
C TRP A 89 20.26 -5.10 30.49
N VAL A 90 20.28 -5.83 31.60
CA VAL A 90 21.12 -7.01 31.83
C VAL A 90 20.23 -8.17 32.30
N PRO A 91 20.26 -9.35 31.66
CA PRO A 91 21.05 -9.72 30.47
C PRO A 91 20.45 -9.19 29.15
N PRO A 92 21.28 -9.04 28.09
CA PRO A 92 20.80 -8.61 26.78
C PRO A 92 19.85 -9.64 26.15
N HIS A 93 18.67 -9.19 25.71
CA HIS A 93 17.65 -10.00 25.05
C HIS A 93 17.69 -9.85 23.53
N ARG A 94 17.82 -10.96 22.79
CA ARG A 94 17.92 -10.98 21.31
C ARG A 94 16.80 -10.23 20.58
N THR A 95 15.63 -10.17 21.19
CA THR A 95 14.48 -9.39 20.75
C THR A 95 14.08 -8.44 21.85
N LEU A 96 13.51 -7.31 21.43
CA LEU A 96 13.04 -6.29 22.34
C LEU A 96 11.91 -6.86 23.21
N PRO A 97 11.96 -6.73 24.56
CA PRO A 97 10.90 -7.23 25.41
C PRO A 97 9.56 -6.56 25.08
N VAL A 98 8.51 -7.35 24.90
CA VAL A 98 7.17 -6.85 24.49
C VAL A 98 6.69 -5.73 25.42
N LEU A 99 6.92 -5.86 26.74
CA LEU A 99 6.53 -4.87 27.75
C LEU A 99 7.08 -3.46 27.49
N VAL A 100 8.26 -3.33 26.87
CA VAL A 100 8.85 -2.03 26.53
C VAL A 100 8.00 -1.34 25.46
N VAL A 101 7.60 -2.08 24.42
CA VAL A 101 6.69 -1.58 23.38
C VAL A 101 5.30 -1.34 23.95
N SER A 102 4.75 -2.27 24.75
CA SER A 102 3.44 -2.11 25.38
C SER A 102 3.36 -0.84 26.21
N ARG A 103 4.41 -0.54 26.97
CA ARG A 103 4.48 0.66 27.81
C ARG A 103 4.54 1.94 26.97
N LEU A 104 5.33 1.96 25.90
CA LEU A 104 5.39 3.09 24.98
C LEU A 104 4.04 3.31 24.28
N LEU A 105 3.42 2.25 23.78
CA LEU A 105 2.09 2.30 23.16
C LEU A 105 1.00 2.72 24.14
N GLN A 106 1.11 2.36 25.43
CA GLN A 106 0.20 2.84 26.46
C GLN A 106 0.34 4.35 26.69
N ASP A 107 1.56 4.87 26.74
CA ASP A 107 1.80 6.32 26.86
C ASP A 107 1.36 7.09 25.60
N LEU A 108 1.42 6.46 24.42
CA LEU A 108 0.90 6.99 23.16
C LEU A 108 -0.61 6.75 22.96
N GLY A 109 -1.23 5.92 23.80
CA GLY A 109 -2.60 5.42 23.64
C GLY A 109 -3.66 6.50 23.32
N PRO A 110 -3.66 7.68 23.96
CA PRO A 110 -4.63 8.73 23.66
C PRO A 110 -4.54 9.33 22.25
N TYR A 111 -3.44 9.07 21.53
CA TYR A 111 -3.15 9.62 20.19
C TYR A 111 -3.26 8.59 19.08
N LEU A 112 -3.52 7.35 19.47
CA LEU A 112 -3.60 6.21 18.59
C LEU A 112 -5.03 5.66 18.61
N SER A 113 -5.47 5.20 17.45
CA SER A 113 -6.66 4.38 17.31
C SER A 113 -6.22 2.93 17.11
N ARG A 114 -6.96 2.01 17.72
CA ARG A 114 -6.78 0.57 17.52
C ARG A 114 -7.88 0.04 16.62
N ARG A 115 -7.52 -0.72 15.60
CA ARG A 115 -8.44 -1.32 14.63
C ARG A 115 -8.16 -2.81 14.52
N GLY A 116 -9.20 -3.63 14.62
CA GLY A 116 -9.08 -5.05 14.27
C GLY A 116 -9.02 -5.21 12.75
N ASP A 117 -8.15 -6.08 12.26
CA ASP A 117 -8.00 -6.38 10.83
C ASP A 117 -8.67 -7.72 10.43
N GLY A 118 -9.44 -8.32 11.33
CA GLY A 118 -10.08 -9.62 11.14
C GLY A 118 -9.16 -10.82 11.36
N SER A 119 -7.84 -10.61 11.51
CA SER A 119 -6.88 -11.68 11.87
C SER A 119 -6.83 -11.98 13.37
N GLY A 120 -7.49 -11.13 14.18
CA GLY A 120 -7.40 -11.14 15.64
C GLY A 120 -6.30 -10.22 16.19
N ALA A 121 -5.50 -9.60 15.33
CA ALA A 121 -4.53 -8.57 15.72
C ALA A 121 -5.18 -7.18 15.82
N GLU A 122 -4.74 -6.38 16.80
CA GLU A 122 -5.07 -4.96 16.89
C GLU A 122 -3.99 -4.14 16.18
N LEU A 123 -4.36 -3.46 15.10
CA LEU A 123 -3.51 -2.52 14.37
C LEU A 123 -3.61 -1.13 14.96
N VAL A 124 -2.46 -0.50 15.15
CA VAL A 124 -2.28 0.82 15.71
C VAL A 124 -2.11 1.82 14.56
N VAL A 125 -2.95 2.87 14.56
CA VAL A 125 -2.94 3.96 13.57
C VAL A 125 -3.08 5.29 14.27
N TRP A 126 -2.54 6.38 13.71
CA TRP A 126 -2.80 7.73 14.20
C TRP A 126 -4.29 8.06 14.27
N TYR A 127 -4.76 8.50 15.43
CA TYR A 127 -6.17 8.85 15.64
C TYR A 127 -6.64 10.04 14.79
N HIS A 128 -5.76 11.02 14.58
CA HIS A 128 -6.08 12.25 13.88
C HIS A 128 -4.91 12.72 13.00
N ARG A 129 -5.24 13.33 11.86
CA ARG A 129 -4.26 13.82 10.86
C ARG A 129 -3.17 14.72 11.47
N GLN A 130 -3.52 15.57 12.43
CA GLN A 130 -2.55 16.46 13.07
C GLN A 130 -1.49 15.74 13.91
N PHE A 131 -1.80 14.57 14.49
CA PHE A 131 -0.77 13.76 15.16
C PHE A 131 0.18 13.14 14.16
N TRP A 132 -0.34 12.66 13.04
CA TRP A 132 0.46 12.17 11.93
C TRP A 132 1.37 13.27 11.36
N GLU A 133 0.84 14.46 11.05
CA GLU A 133 1.65 15.58 10.54
C GLU A 133 2.72 16.03 11.54
N ALA A 134 2.40 16.00 12.84
CA ALA A 134 3.37 16.32 13.88
C ALA A 134 4.45 15.23 14.03
N ALA A 135 4.08 13.95 13.94
CA ALA A 135 5.02 12.83 14.00
C ALA A 135 5.91 12.79 12.76
N GLU A 136 5.34 13.01 11.57
CA GLU A 136 6.09 13.11 10.32
C GLU A 136 7.12 14.24 10.40
N ALA A 137 6.71 15.41 10.87
CA ALA A 137 7.62 16.53 11.07
C ALA A 137 8.71 16.30 12.12
N PHE A 138 8.39 15.48 13.13
CA PHE A 138 9.31 15.20 14.23
C PHE A 138 10.37 14.18 13.81
N VAL A 139 9.97 13.11 13.14
CA VAL A 139 10.85 12.02 12.68
C VAL A 139 11.57 12.40 11.39
N PHE A 140 10.91 13.14 10.49
CA PHE A 140 11.42 13.58 9.20
C PHE A 140 11.41 15.11 9.10
N PRO A 141 12.21 15.82 9.92
CA PRO A 141 12.22 17.28 9.91
C PRO A 141 12.62 17.81 8.54
N ILE A 142 11.88 18.80 8.03
CA ILE A 142 12.30 19.53 6.83
C ILE A 142 13.39 20.50 7.28
N PRO A 143 14.61 20.39 6.73
CA PRO A 143 15.70 21.23 7.21
C PRO A 143 15.51 22.68 6.76
N SER A 144 15.80 23.61 7.66
CA SER A 144 15.78 25.04 7.37
C SER A 144 17.00 25.52 6.56
N ASP A 145 18.06 24.71 6.49
CA ASP A 145 19.33 25.07 5.86
C ASP A 145 19.62 24.20 4.64
N HIS A 146 19.93 24.87 3.51
CA HIS A 146 19.94 24.29 2.17
C HIS A 146 21.23 23.52 1.86
N MET A 147 21.08 22.19 1.66
CA MET A 147 21.81 21.29 0.73
C MET A 147 22.20 19.97 1.38
N ILE A 148 22.90 19.97 2.51
CA ILE A 148 23.48 18.74 3.09
C ILE A 148 22.41 17.92 3.81
N SER A 149 21.55 18.58 4.60
CA SER A 149 20.49 17.98 5.41
C SER A 149 19.41 17.25 4.61
N SER A 150 19.01 17.78 3.44
CA SER A 150 17.94 17.22 2.59
C SER A 150 18.28 15.81 2.08
N PHE A 151 19.53 15.56 1.69
CA PHE A 151 19.96 14.24 1.23
C PHE A 151 19.97 13.21 2.36
N TYR A 152 20.50 13.55 3.54
CA TYR A 152 20.51 12.67 4.70
C TYR A 152 19.09 12.31 5.18
N LEU A 153 18.17 13.27 5.21
CA LEU A 153 16.80 13.06 5.68
C LEU A 153 15.94 12.27 4.67
N LYS A 154 16.11 12.54 3.37
CA LYS A 154 15.54 11.68 2.32
C LYS A 154 16.08 10.26 2.41
N GLY A 155 17.37 10.10 2.71
CA GLY A 155 18.00 8.81 3.00
C GLY A 155 17.36 8.10 4.19
N HIS A 156 17.18 8.79 5.32
CA HIS A 156 16.58 8.19 6.52
C HIS A 156 15.16 7.68 6.28
N ARG A 157 14.30 8.48 5.64
CA ARG A 157 12.94 8.06 5.28
C ARG A 157 12.96 6.84 4.34
N ARG A 158 13.82 6.88 3.33
CA ARG A 158 14.01 5.78 2.37
C ARG A 158 14.48 4.49 3.06
N ASN A 159 15.37 4.60 4.03
CA ASN A 159 15.88 3.46 4.81
C ASN A 159 14.77 2.81 5.64
N LEU A 160 13.93 3.59 6.32
CA LEU A 160 12.79 3.03 7.07
C LEU A 160 11.77 2.35 6.14
N HIS A 161 11.52 2.89 4.93
CA HIS A 161 10.72 2.17 3.93
C HIS A 161 11.39 0.87 3.47
N SER A 162 12.72 0.85 3.31
CA SER A 162 13.47 -0.36 2.95
C SER A 162 13.37 -1.44 4.05
N GLU A 163 13.49 -1.05 5.33
CA GLU A 163 13.31 -1.96 6.46
C GLU A 163 11.90 -2.54 6.55
N LEU A 164 10.87 -1.71 6.33
CA LEU A 164 9.49 -2.16 6.24
C LEU A 164 9.27 -3.12 5.07
N ALA A 165 9.86 -2.83 3.90
CA ALA A 165 9.79 -3.72 2.75
C ALA A 165 10.48 -5.06 3.01
N ASP A 166 11.67 -5.06 3.61
CA ASP A 166 12.40 -6.27 4.02
C ASP A 166 11.58 -7.12 5.00
N PHE A 167 10.89 -6.46 5.93
CA PHE A 167 9.97 -7.11 6.88
C PHE A 167 8.76 -7.73 6.16
N PHE A 168 8.01 -6.98 5.37
CA PHE A 168 6.82 -7.52 4.69
C PHE A 168 7.15 -8.54 3.60
N CYS A 169 8.36 -8.50 3.04
CA CYS A 169 8.86 -9.51 2.11
C CYS A 169 9.17 -10.84 2.80
N GLY A 170 9.40 -10.84 4.12
CA GLY A 170 9.83 -12.03 4.84
C GLY A 170 11.32 -12.33 4.73
N LYS A 171 12.15 -11.35 4.36
CA LYS A 171 13.58 -11.55 4.06
C LYS A 171 14.35 -12.23 5.19
N TRP A 172 14.01 -11.88 6.42
CA TRP A 172 14.66 -12.40 7.62
C TRP A 172 13.86 -13.53 8.30
N ALA A 173 12.68 -13.90 7.79
CA ALA A 173 11.81 -14.87 8.46
C ALA A 173 12.50 -16.24 8.59
N GLY A 174 12.77 -16.69 9.81
CA GLY A 174 13.43 -17.98 10.08
C GLY A 174 14.93 -18.01 9.72
N MET A 175 15.52 -16.86 9.39
CA MET A 175 16.91 -16.71 9.00
C MET A 175 17.69 -15.95 10.09
N PRO A 176 18.99 -16.22 10.25
CA PRO A 176 19.82 -15.39 11.10
C PRO A 176 20.08 -14.02 10.45
N LYS A 177 20.02 -12.95 11.25
CA LYS A 177 20.44 -11.61 10.85
C LYS A 177 21.72 -11.23 11.60
N PRO A 178 22.81 -10.86 10.90
CA PRO A 178 24.03 -10.42 11.57
C PRO A 178 23.80 -9.13 12.34
N TYR A 179 24.43 -9.03 13.52
CA TYR A 179 24.51 -7.80 14.30
C TYR A 179 25.52 -6.84 13.65
N ASN A 180 25.29 -5.54 13.79
CA ASN A 180 26.34 -4.56 13.55
C ASN A 180 27.52 -4.73 14.55
N GLU A 181 28.67 -4.16 14.21
CA GLU A 181 29.89 -4.30 15.01
C GLU A 181 29.74 -3.84 16.47
N VAL A 182 28.88 -2.85 16.71
CA VAL A 182 28.62 -2.30 18.05
C VAL A 182 27.83 -3.31 18.89
N LEU A 183 26.73 -3.82 18.35
CA LEU A 183 25.90 -4.83 19.00
C LEU A 183 26.65 -6.14 19.20
N MET A 184 27.52 -6.53 18.27
CA MET A 184 28.41 -7.67 18.46
C MET A 184 29.21 -7.51 19.76
N LYS A 185 29.82 -6.35 20.01
CA LYS A 185 30.56 -6.10 21.26
C LYS A 185 29.68 -6.14 22.52
N CYS A 186 28.41 -5.74 22.42
CA CYS A 186 27.46 -5.75 23.53
C CYS A 186 26.91 -7.17 23.85
N VAL A 187 26.66 -7.97 22.81
CA VAL A 187 26.01 -9.29 22.91
C VAL A 187 27.02 -10.44 23.05
N GLN A 188 28.23 -10.31 22.49
CA GLN A 188 29.32 -11.31 22.56
C GLN A 188 29.99 -11.37 23.93
N ARG A 189 29.21 -11.62 24.98
CA ARG A 189 29.73 -12.23 26.20
C ARG A 189 29.52 -13.74 26.05
N PRO A 190 30.57 -14.55 25.80
CA PRO A 190 30.46 -16.02 25.63
C PRO A 190 29.82 -16.75 26.84
N LYS A 191 29.53 -16.03 27.93
CA LYS A 191 28.75 -16.51 29.08
C LYS A 191 27.26 -16.71 28.82
N PHE A 192 26.64 -16.02 27.86
CA PHE A 192 25.16 -15.99 27.76
C PHE A 192 24.58 -16.85 26.63
N PHE A 193 25.30 -17.06 25.53
CA PHE A 193 24.83 -17.86 24.39
C PHE A 193 25.91 -18.85 23.89
N PRO A 194 26.23 -19.91 24.66
CA PRO A 194 27.26 -20.88 24.29
C PRO A 194 26.81 -21.75 23.10
N GLY A 195 27.61 -21.79 22.02
CA GLY A 195 27.42 -22.69 20.88
C GLY A 195 26.96 -22.05 19.57
N GLU A 196 26.71 -20.74 19.55
CA GLU A 196 26.45 -20.02 18.30
C GLU A 196 27.75 -19.44 17.75
N SER A 197 28.04 -19.73 16.48
CA SER A 197 29.11 -19.05 15.74
C SER A 197 28.81 -17.55 15.77
N GLU A 198 29.71 -16.82 16.42
CA GLU A 198 29.60 -15.43 16.83
C GLU A 198 28.92 -14.51 15.78
N GLY A 199 27.79 -13.89 16.14
CA GLY A 199 27.39 -12.62 15.52
C GLY A 199 25.95 -12.47 15.02
N GLU A 200 25.04 -13.44 15.17
CA GLU A 200 23.73 -13.35 14.51
C GLU A 200 22.53 -13.51 15.46
N ARG A 201 21.45 -12.75 15.23
CA ARG A 201 20.14 -12.95 15.88
C ARG A 201 19.25 -13.83 15.01
N MET A 202 18.71 -14.90 15.60
CA MET A 202 17.66 -15.68 14.95
C MET A 202 16.37 -14.87 14.94
N VAL A 203 15.85 -14.60 13.74
CA VAL A 203 14.58 -13.91 13.56
C VAL A 203 13.49 -14.96 13.47
N SER A 204 12.48 -14.85 14.34
CA SER A 204 11.36 -15.77 14.37
C SER A 204 10.65 -15.80 13.00
N ALA A 205 10.00 -16.92 12.68
CA ALA A 205 9.19 -17.00 11.48
C ALA A 205 8.14 -15.89 11.53
N GLN A 206 8.07 -15.06 10.48
CA GLN A 206 7.08 -14.00 10.38
C GLN A 206 5.79 -14.64 9.88
N PRO A 207 4.81 -14.91 10.76
CA PRO A 207 3.69 -15.78 10.46
C PRO A 207 2.82 -15.23 9.33
N LEU A 208 2.87 -13.91 9.11
CA LEU A 208 2.07 -13.25 8.10
C LEU A 208 2.65 -13.45 6.69
N ALA A 209 3.97 -13.51 6.50
CA ALA A 209 4.69 -13.36 5.22
C ALA A 209 4.37 -14.40 4.11
N LEU A 210 4.04 -15.65 4.48
CA LEU A 210 4.20 -16.82 3.58
C LEU A 210 3.09 -17.89 3.68
N LEU A 211 2.00 -17.64 4.40
CA LEU A 211 0.90 -18.63 4.48
C LEU A 211 0.01 -18.52 3.24
N GLY A 212 -0.04 -19.58 2.42
CA GLY A 212 -1.06 -19.77 1.38
C GLY A 212 -0.60 -20.38 0.06
N SER A 213 -1.24 -21.46 -0.37
CA SER A 213 -1.28 -21.84 -1.79
C SER A 213 -2.54 -21.24 -2.41
N LEU A 214 -2.42 -20.56 -3.55
CA LEU A 214 -3.58 -20.08 -4.32
C LEU A 214 -4.51 -21.23 -4.77
N HIS A 215 -4.10 -22.49 -4.67
CA HIS A 215 -4.72 -23.62 -5.37
C HIS A 215 -5.57 -24.57 -4.53
N LYS A 216 -5.58 -24.45 -3.20
CA LYS A 216 -6.44 -25.29 -2.35
C LYS A 216 -7.55 -24.43 -1.73
N SER A 217 -8.80 -24.83 -1.95
CA SER A 217 -10.00 -24.18 -1.38
C SER A 217 -10.04 -24.31 0.14
N GLU A 218 -9.56 -25.43 0.68
CA GLU A 218 -9.41 -25.65 2.12
C GLU A 218 -8.03 -25.14 2.58
N GLY A 219 -8.02 -24.10 3.40
CA GLY A 219 -6.78 -23.53 3.97
C GLY A 219 -6.14 -22.38 3.18
N ARG A 220 -6.90 -21.73 2.29
CA ARG A 220 -6.47 -20.55 1.55
C ARG A 220 -6.31 -19.33 2.48
N GLN A 221 -5.16 -19.22 3.14
CA GLN A 221 -4.76 -17.99 3.79
C GLN A 221 -4.03 -17.15 2.75
N LEU A 222 -4.45 -15.90 2.54
CA LEU A 222 -3.68 -14.94 1.78
C LEU A 222 -2.96 -14.05 2.78
N ASN A 223 -1.70 -13.75 2.51
CA ASN A 223 -1.00 -12.75 3.27
C ASN A 223 -1.48 -11.35 2.86
N VAL A 224 -2.62 -10.92 3.41
CA VAL A 224 -3.22 -9.62 3.12
C VAL A 224 -2.25 -8.49 3.46
N ARG A 225 -1.48 -8.61 4.56
CA ARG A 225 -0.53 -7.57 5.01
C ARG A 225 0.59 -7.30 4.00
N ARG A 226 1.24 -8.35 3.46
CA ARG A 226 2.24 -8.18 2.39
C ARG A 226 1.60 -7.64 1.12
N LEU A 227 0.41 -8.13 0.76
CA LEU A 227 -0.28 -7.62 -0.42
C LEU A 227 -0.56 -6.13 -0.28
N THR A 228 -0.93 -5.62 0.89
CA THR A 228 -1.23 -4.19 1.07
C THR A 228 0.01 -3.31 1.20
N GLU A 229 1.05 -3.75 1.91
CA GLU A 229 2.14 -2.86 2.31
C GLU A 229 3.41 -2.97 1.45
N LEU A 230 3.74 -4.16 0.94
CA LEU A 230 5.08 -4.43 0.41
C LEU A 230 5.45 -3.50 -0.75
N VAL A 231 4.60 -3.44 -1.78
CA VAL A 231 4.90 -2.67 -3.01
C VAL A 231 4.96 -1.18 -2.71
N HIS A 232 4.07 -0.66 -1.87
CA HIS A 232 4.11 0.73 -1.43
C HIS A 232 5.47 1.09 -0.82
N HIS A 233 5.97 0.28 0.11
CA HIS A 233 7.28 0.52 0.72
C HIS A 233 8.44 0.31 -0.26
N LEU A 234 8.38 -0.67 -1.16
CA LEU A 234 9.42 -0.88 -2.19
C LEU A 234 9.53 0.33 -3.14
N ILE A 235 8.41 0.90 -3.58
CA ILE A 235 8.40 2.09 -4.44
C ILE A 235 9.05 3.27 -3.72
N ARG A 236 8.66 3.53 -2.46
CA ARG A 236 9.20 4.64 -1.65
C ARG A 236 10.65 4.42 -1.22
N ALA A 237 11.07 3.16 -1.08
CA ALA A 237 12.46 2.76 -0.87
C ALA A 237 13.30 2.83 -2.16
N GLY A 238 12.68 3.02 -3.34
CA GLY A 238 13.35 3.01 -4.63
C GLY A 238 13.96 1.65 -5.01
N GLU A 239 13.39 0.55 -4.50
CA GLU A 239 13.79 -0.83 -4.80
C GLU A 239 13.11 -1.32 -6.07
N GLU A 240 13.43 -0.67 -7.19
CA GLU A 240 12.74 -0.83 -8.49
C GLU A 240 12.69 -2.28 -8.97
N LYS A 241 13.82 -3.00 -8.89
CA LYS A 241 13.90 -4.39 -9.40
C LYS A 241 12.94 -5.33 -8.69
N ILE A 242 12.80 -5.19 -7.37
CA ILE A 242 11.95 -6.05 -6.55
C ILE A 242 10.48 -5.65 -6.74
N ALA A 243 10.18 -4.35 -6.72
CA ALA A 243 8.83 -3.84 -6.95
C ALA A 243 8.26 -4.27 -8.31
N VAL A 244 9.05 -4.12 -9.37
CA VAL A 244 8.66 -4.55 -10.73
C VAL A 244 8.53 -6.07 -10.80
N GLY A 245 9.38 -6.83 -10.12
CA GLY A 245 9.28 -8.29 -10.04
C GLY A 245 7.96 -8.76 -9.42
N GLU A 246 7.49 -8.10 -8.35
CA GLU A 246 6.20 -8.39 -7.72
C GLU A 246 5.02 -7.93 -8.59
N LEU A 247 5.04 -6.67 -9.08
CA LEU A 247 3.97 -6.13 -9.91
C LEU A 247 3.78 -6.86 -11.26
N CYS A 248 4.87 -7.37 -11.83
CA CYS A 248 4.88 -8.16 -13.07
C CYS A 248 4.78 -9.68 -12.81
N SER A 249 4.32 -10.10 -11.63
CA SER A 249 4.06 -11.49 -11.30
C SER A 249 2.56 -11.78 -11.38
N ILE A 250 2.18 -12.76 -12.21
CA ILE A 250 0.78 -13.18 -12.30
C ILE A 250 0.24 -13.71 -10.97
N GLY A 251 1.10 -14.31 -10.15
CA GLY A 251 0.74 -14.79 -8.82
C GLY A 251 0.37 -13.65 -7.87
N TYR A 252 1.10 -12.53 -7.95
CA TYR A 252 0.80 -11.33 -7.18
C TYR A 252 -0.51 -10.68 -7.64
N VAL A 253 -0.71 -10.54 -8.95
CA VAL A 253 -1.97 -10.04 -9.52
C VAL A 253 -3.15 -10.90 -9.07
N ALA A 254 -3.05 -12.22 -9.20
CA ALA A 254 -4.10 -13.15 -8.77
C ALA A 254 -4.38 -13.05 -7.26
N ALA A 255 -3.35 -12.91 -6.43
CA ALA A 255 -3.49 -12.75 -4.99
C ALA A 255 -4.17 -11.42 -4.61
N LYS A 256 -3.85 -10.31 -5.29
CA LYS A 256 -4.51 -9.01 -5.11
C LYS A 256 -6.00 -9.07 -5.42
N PHE A 257 -6.39 -9.67 -6.55
CA PHE A 257 -7.81 -9.81 -6.89
C PHE A 257 -8.54 -10.77 -5.95
N ALA A 258 -7.91 -11.87 -5.55
CA ALA A 258 -8.48 -12.78 -4.56
C ALA A 258 -8.68 -12.12 -3.18
N ALA A 259 -7.88 -11.11 -2.84
CA ALA A 259 -8.04 -10.30 -1.64
C ALA A 259 -8.99 -9.10 -1.82
N GLY A 260 -9.63 -8.93 -2.98
CA GLY A 260 -10.49 -7.78 -3.29
C GLY A 260 -9.72 -6.46 -3.48
N ALA A 261 -8.40 -6.51 -3.60
CA ALA A 261 -7.51 -5.35 -3.67
C ALA A 261 -7.10 -4.97 -5.11
N GLY A 262 -7.94 -5.25 -6.11
CA GLY A 262 -7.66 -4.95 -7.53
C GLY A 262 -7.46 -3.46 -7.80
N MET A 263 -8.28 -2.59 -7.19
CA MET A 263 -8.11 -1.14 -7.32
C MET A 263 -6.80 -0.63 -6.70
N ALA A 264 -6.38 -1.23 -5.58
CA ALA A 264 -5.10 -0.89 -4.96
C ALA A 264 -3.92 -1.26 -5.87
N LEU A 265 -4.00 -2.40 -6.56
CA LEU A 265 -3.01 -2.80 -7.57
C LEU A 265 -2.93 -1.79 -8.73
N MET A 266 -4.07 -1.28 -9.23
CA MET A 266 -4.07 -0.25 -10.27
C MET A 266 -3.41 1.06 -9.81
N ARG A 267 -3.61 1.44 -8.54
CA ARG A 267 -2.93 2.58 -7.92
C ARG A 267 -1.42 2.34 -7.79
N GLU A 268 -1.00 1.14 -7.38
CA GLU A 268 0.42 0.77 -7.29
C GLU A 268 1.12 0.83 -8.64
N PHE A 269 0.47 0.40 -9.73
CA PHE A 269 1.02 0.59 -11.08
C PHE A 269 1.22 2.07 -11.40
N GLY A 270 0.23 2.93 -11.08
CA GLY A 270 0.35 4.37 -11.27
C GLY A 270 1.52 4.97 -10.50
N GLU A 271 1.62 4.70 -9.20
CA GLU A 271 2.71 5.17 -8.34
C GLU A 271 4.07 4.68 -8.83
N ALA A 272 4.20 3.40 -9.19
CA ALA A 272 5.44 2.82 -9.70
C ALA A 272 5.87 3.49 -11.03
N MET A 273 4.92 3.76 -11.92
CA MET A 273 5.19 4.39 -13.21
C MET A 273 5.67 5.84 -13.10
N GLU A 274 5.28 6.57 -12.06
CA GLU A 274 5.74 7.93 -11.77
C GLU A 274 7.16 7.95 -11.17
N HIS A 275 7.55 6.90 -10.44
CA HIS A 275 8.79 6.85 -9.67
C HIS A 275 9.95 6.11 -10.36
N PHE A 276 9.68 5.16 -11.25
CA PHE A 276 10.70 4.26 -11.81
C PHE A 276 11.23 4.67 -13.17
N SER A 277 12.29 4.00 -13.61
CA SER A 277 12.96 4.27 -14.88
C SER A 277 12.06 3.99 -16.09
N PRO A 278 12.34 4.61 -17.26
CA PRO A 278 11.56 4.38 -18.48
C PRO A 278 11.51 2.91 -18.95
N VAL A 279 12.55 2.13 -18.65
CA VAL A 279 12.60 0.70 -19.02
C VAL A 279 11.59 -0.11 -18.22
N SER A 280 11.55 0.10 -16.90
CA SER A 280 10.54 -0.53 -16.05
C SER A 280 9.15 0.01 -16.32
N HIS A 281 9.03 1.30 -16.65
CA HIS A 281 7.77 1.91 -17.04
C HIS A 281 7.13 1.18 -18.23
N ALA A 282 7.89 0.84 -19.28
CA ALA A 282 7.36 0.10 -20.43
C ALA A 282 6.78 -1.28 -20.05
N LYS A 283 7.41 -1.98 -19.09
CA LYS A 283 6.90 -3.26 -18.57
C LYS A 283 5.60 -3.07 -17.79
N LEU A 284 5.59 -2.10 -16.89
CA LEU A 284 4.43 -1.78 -16.06
C LEU A 284 3.24 -1.33 -16.90
N VAL A 285 3.46 -0.61 -18.00
CA VAL A 285 2.40 -0.24 -18.96
C VAL A 285 1.73 -1.49 -19.54
N GLY A 286 2.52 -2.50 -19.95
CA GLY A 286 1.98 -3.76 -20.47
C GLY A 286 1.10 -4.48 -19.45
N TRP A 287 1.61 -4.65 -18.23
CA TRP A 287 0.89 -5.32 -17.14
C TRP A 287 -0.35 -4.55 -16.68
N ARG A 288 -0.25 -3.23 -16.57
CA ARG A 288 -1.38 -2.36 -16.25
C ARG A 288 -2.45 -2.45 -17.34
N ALA A 289 -2.06 -2.50 -18.61
CA ALA A 289 -3.00 -2.67 -19.72
C ALA A 289 -3.72 -4.03 -19.65
N PHE A 290 -2.97 -5.11 -19.40
CA PHE A 290 -3.55 -6.44 -19.19
C PHE A 290 -4.58 -6.45 -18.05
N VAL A 291 -4.20 -5.93 -16.88
CA VAL A 291 -5.10 -5.87 -15.72
C VAL A 291 -6.29 -4.95 -16.00
N GLY A 292 -6.07 -3.80 -16.61
CA GLY A 292 -7.10 -2.81 -16.94
C GLY A 292 -8.14 -3.34 -17.93
N ARG A 293 -7.74 -4.10 -18.96
CA ARG A 293 -8.66 -4.73 -19.91
C ARG A 293 -9.57 -5.76 -19.25
N HIS A 294 -9.01 -6.57 -18.36
CA HIS A 294 -9.72 -7.67 -17.73
C HIS A 294 -10.29 -7.32 -16.36
N PHE A 295 -10.18 -6.06 -15.92
CA PHE A 295 -10.41 -5.65 -14.53
C PHE A 295 -11.74 -6.17 -13.97
N GLN A 296 -12.84 -5.97 -14.69
CA GLN A 296 -14.16 -6.41 -14.24
C GLN A 296 -14.30 -7.93 -14.17
N HIS A 297 -13.73 -8.65 -15.14
CA HIS A 297 -13.75 -10.11 -15.12
C HIS A 297 -12.93 -10.64 -13.94
N LEU A 298 -11.78 -10.03 -13.67
CA LEU A 298 -10.92 -10.37 -12.53
C LEU A 298 -11.59 -10.05 -11.19
N GLN A 299 -12.33 -8.94 -11.10
CA GLN A 299 -13.04 -8.54 -9.89
C GLN A 299 -14.26 -9.44 -9.59
N LYS A 300 -14.95 -9.91 -10.63
CA LYS A 300 -16.08 -10.85 -10.49
C LYS A 300 -15.63 -12.31 -10.35
N ALA A 301 -14.36 -12.61 -10.65
CA ALA A 301 -13.86 -13.97 -10.64
C ALA A 301 -13.78 -14.51 -9.20
N VAL A 302 -14.60 -15.52 -8.90
CA VAL A 302 -14.51 -16.30 -7.66
C VAL A 302 -13.27 -17.20 -7.68
N CYS A 303 -12.86 -17.64 -8.88
CA CYS A 303 -11.73 -18.55 -9.06
C CYS A 303 -10.42 -17.78 -9.30
N PRO A 304 -9.37 -18.05 -8.50
CA PRO A 304 -8.07 -17.40 -8.62
C PRO A 304 -7.23 -17.84 -9.82
N LEU A 305 -7.70 -18.84 -10.56
CA LEU A 305 -7.02 -19.34 -11.76
C LEU A 305 -7.40 -18.55 -13.02
N VAL A 306 -8.48 -17.76 -12.96
CA VAL A 306 -8.94 -16.92 -14.08
C VAL A 306 -7.85 -15.95 -14.58
N PRO A 307 -7.10 -15.23 -13.72
CA PRO A 307 -6.00 -14.37 -14.19
C PRO A 307 -4.96 -15.14 -15.01
N PHE A 308 -4.62 -16.37 -14.60
CA PHE A 308 -3.65 -17.21 -15.30
C PHE A 308 -4.18 -17.65 -16.66
N GLN A 309 -5.42 -18.12 -16.71
CA GLN A 309 -6.06 -18.54 -17.97
C GLN A 309 -6.12 -17.36 -18.97
N LEU A 310 -6.44 -16.16 -18.51
CA LEU A 310 -6.46 -14.94 -19.33
C LEU A 310 -5.06 -14.55 -19.81
N ALA A 311 -4.06 -14.60 -18.93
CA ALA A 311 -2.67 -14.33 -19.31
C ALA A 311 -2.14 -15.33 -20.35
N LEU A 312 -2.62 -16.59 -20.33
CA LEU A 312 -2.26 -17.59 -21.35
C LEU A 312 -2.92 -17.33 -22.72
N GLN A 313 -3.97 -16.50 -22.78
CA GLN A 313 -4.58 -16.05 -24.04
C GLN A 313 -3.80 -14.90 -24.70
N GLU A 314 -2.97 -14.18 -23.94
CA GLU A 314 -2.11 -13.12 -24.48
C GLU A 314 -1.05 -13.68 -25.45
N PRO A 315 -0.52 -12.87 -26.37
CA PRO A 315 0.48 -13.30 -27.35
C PRO A 315 1.69 -13.99 -26.70
N ASP A 316 2.26 -15.02 -27.33
CA ASP A 316 3.34 -15.83 -26.74
C ASP A 316 4.60 -15.02 -26.35
N LYS A 317 4.83 -13.89 -27.03
CA LYS A 317 5.97 -13.00 -26.77
C LYS A 317 5.76 -12.12 -25.53
N SER A 318 4.52 -11.97 -25.07
CA SER A 318 4.13 -11.11 -23.94
C SER A 318 4.76 -11.58 -22.63
N GLU A 319 5.00 -10.64 -21.70
CA GLU A 319 5.58 -10.98 -20.39
C GLU A 319 4.54 -11.70 -19.51
N GLU A 320 3.27 -11.34 -19.67
CA GLU A 320 2.11 -11.91 -18.99
C GLU A 320 1.97 -13.41 -19.29
N TYR A 321 2.06 -13.78 -20.57
CA TYR A 321 2.06 -15.18 -21.01
C TYR A 321 3.23 -15.97 -20.40
N LYS A 322 4.46 -15.42 -20.46
CA LYS A 322 5.66 -16.06 -19.93
C LYS A 322 5.58 -16.24 -18.40
N SER A 323 5.07 -15.24 -17.69
CA SER A 323 4.87 -15.26 -16.23
C SER A 323 3.86 -16.34 -15.84
N ALA A 324 2.75 -16.46 -16.58
CA ALA A 324 1.76 -17.53 -16.38
C ALA A 324 2.31 -18.93 -16.66
N LEU A 325 3.12 -19.08 -17.71
CA LEU A 325 3.76 -20.35 -18.04
C LEU A 325 4.78 -20.78 -16.98
N ASP A 326 5.69 -19.89 -16.57
CA ASP A 326 6.69 -20.15 -15.52
C ASP A 326 6.01 -20.54 -14.19
N TYR A 327 4.94 -19.84 -13.84
CA TYR A 327 4.16 -20.18 -12.65
C TYR A 327 3.50 -21.56 -12.77
N SER A 328 2.92 -21.86 -13.93
CA SER A 328 2.28 -23.15 -14.18
C SER A 328 3.27 -24.30 -14.09
N ASP A 329 4.45 -24.16 -14.68
CA ASP A 329 5.48 -25.21 -14.66
C ASP A 329 6.00 -25.49 -13.23
N LYS A 330 6.06 -24.45 -12.38
CA LYS A 330 6.50 -24.57 -10.98
C LYS A 330 5.45 -25.22 -10.07
N HIS A 331 4.19 -24.85 -10.22
CA HIS A 331 3.13 -25.25 -9.27
C HIS A 331 2.27 -26.41 -9.77
N PHE A 332 2.23 -26.64 -11.07
CA PHE A 332 1.54 -27.74 -11.73
C PHE A 332 2.51 -28.52 -12.63
N PRO A 333 3.54 -29.16 -12.05
CA PRO A 333 4.44 -29.97 -12.84
C PRO A 333 3.63 -31.08 -13.53
N LYS A 334 3.95 -31.35 -14.80
CA LYS A 334 3.41 -32.50 -15.53
C LYS A 334 3.85 -33.78 -14.81
N SER A 335 3.04 -34.25 -13.86
CA SER A 335 3.24 -35.56 -13.26
C SER A 335 3.21 -36.62 -14.37
N ASN A 336 3.89 -37.76 -14.16
CA ASN A 336 3.96 -38.93 -15.05
C ASN A 336 2.60 -39.59 -15.39
N VAL A 337 1.50 -38.84 -15.40
CA VAL A 337 0.29 -39.22 -16.09
C VAL A 337 0.63 -39.19 -17.58
N GLN A 338 0.57 -40.35 -18.23
CA GLN A 338 0.59 -40.45 -19.68
C GLN A 338 -0.56 -39.58 -20.23
N VAL A 339 -0.27 -38.30 -20.49
CA VAL A 339 -1.20 -37.43 -21.21
C VAL A 339 -1.35 -38.08 -22.59
N PRO A 340 -2.54 -38.56 -22.96
CA PRO A 340 -2.75 -39.22 -24.25
C PRO A 340 -2.29 -38.28 -25.36
N LYS A 341 -1.57 -38.80 -26.36
CA LYS A 341 -0.97 -38.05 -27.47
C LYS A 341 -1.94 -37.17 -28.29
N HIS A 342 -3.25 -37.23 -28.00
CA HIS A 342 -4.30 -36.44 -28.66
C HIS A 342 -4.71 -35.15 -27.93
N GLU A 343 -4.15 -34.83 -26.75
CA GLU A 343 -4.47 -33.58 -26.04
C GLU A 343 -3.34 -32.56 -26.12
N SER A 344 -3.05 -32.06 -27.33
CA SER A 344 -2.12 -30.94 -27.57
C SER A 344 -2.63 -29.58 -27.05
N GLY A 345 -3.69 -29.56 -26.25
CA GLY A 345 -4.41 -28.36 -25.81
C GLY A 345 -4.19 -27.96 -24.35
N TRP A 346 -3.47 -28.73 -23.52
CA TRP A 346 -3.24 -28.37 -22.12
C TRP A 346 -1.88 -27.70 -21.89
N LEU A 347 -1.91 -26.54 -21.23
CA LEU A 347 -0.74 -25.80 -20.76
C LEU A 347 -0.50 -26.14 -19.28
N GLY A 348 0.70 -26.65 -18.98
CA GLY A 348 1.16 -26.99 -17.63
C GLY A 348 0.21 -27.91 -16.83
N GLY A 349 -0.52 -28.81 -17.50
CA GLY A 349 -1.37 -29.82 -16.87
C GLY A 349 -2.67 -29.32 -16.21
N ALA A 350 -2.92 -28.01 -16.17
CA ALA A 350 -4.09 -27.41 -15.51
C ALA A 350 -4.82 -26.33 -16.32
N PHE A 351 -4.22 -25.80 -17.38
CA PHE A 351 -4.78 -24.68 -18.16
C PHE A 351 -5.07 -25.05 -19.61
N LEU A 352 -6.01 -24.34 -20.22
CA LEU A 352 -6.40 -24.55 -21.61
C LEU A 352 -5.59 -23.63 -22.53
N GLY A 353 -4.87 -24.23 -23.47
CA GLY A 353 -4.31 -23.55 -24.62
C GLY A 353 -5.35 -23.31 -25.71
N TRP A 354 -4.95 -22.58 -26.74
CA TRP A 354 -5.77 -22.39 -27.93
C TRP A 354 -5.98 -23.73 -28.64
N ALA A 355 -7.25 -24.07 -28.92
CA ALA A 355 -7.59 -25.28 -29.68
C ALA A 355 -6.92 -25.30 -31.06
N ASN A 356 -6.78 -24.12 -31.68
CA ASN A 356 -5.96 -23.91 -32.85
C ASN A 356 -4.90 -22.82 -32.58
N PRO A 357 -3.62 -23.21 -32.34
CA PRO A 357 -2.54 -22.25 -32.05
C PRO A 357 -2.34 -21.18 -33.14
N SER A 358 -2.68 -21.49 -34.39
CA SER A 358 -2.57 -20.52 -35.51
C SER A 358 -3.54 -19.34 -35.41
N GLN A 359 -4.62 -19.47 -34.62
CA GLN A 359 -5.61 -18.42 -34.40
C GLN A 359 -5.27 -17.52 -33.20
N LYS A 360 -4.22 -17.85 -32.45
CA LYS A 360 -3.80 -17.07 -31.29
C LYS A 360 -3.34 -15.66 -31.72
N PRO A 361 -3.76 -14.59 -31.02
CA PRO A 361 -3.34 -13.23 -31.35
C PRO A 361 -1.81 -13.10 -31.28
N GLN A 362 -1.23 -12.52 -32.33
CA GLN A 362 0.22 -12.29 -32.43
C GLN A 362 0.66 -10.96 -31.83
N THR A 363 -0.27 -9.99 -31.76
CA THR A 363 -0.05 -8.65 -31.23
C THR A 363 -0.97 -8.41 -30.04
N LYS A 364 -0.52 -7.57 -29.10
CA LYS A 364 -1.34 -7.16 -27.96
C LYS A 364 -2.54 -6.35 -28.42
N ASP A 365 -3.64 -6.48 -27.71
CA ASP A 365 -4.80 -5.60 -27.87
C ASP A 365 -4.39 -4.15 -27.56
N PRO A 366 -4.72 -3.17 -28.43
CA PRO A 366 -4.43 -1.76 -28.18
C PRO A 366 -5.21 -1.16 -27.00
N CYS A 367 -6.29 -1.80 -26.55
CA CYS A 367 -7.05 -1.35 -25.39
C CYS A 367 -6.20 -1.45 -24.12
N ILE A 368 -6.14 -0.36 -23.34
CA ILE A 368 -5.34 -0.28 -22.10
C ILE A 368 -6.18 -0.33 -20.82
N LEU A 369 -7.47 -0.01 -20.90
CA LEU A 369 -8.35 0.06 -19.75
C LEU A 369 -9.80 -0.07 -20.21
N ASN A 370 -10.55 -0.98 -19.58
CA ASN A 370 -11.98 -1.12 -19.79
C ASN A 370 -12.72 -0.65 -18.54
N VAL A 371 -13.52 0.40 -18.67
CA VAL A 371 -14.29 1.03 -17.59
C VAL A 371 -15.77 0.85 -17.89
N ALA A 372 -16.40 -0.18 -17.32
CA ALA A 372 -17.83 -0.45 -17.50
C ALA A 372 -18.61 -0.07 -16.23
N GLU A 373 -18.69 1.24 -16.00
CA GLU A 373 -19.29 1.84 -14.80
C GLU A 373 -20.77 2.17 -14.95
N HIS A 374 -21.29 2.18 -16.18
CA HIS A 374 -22.68 2.55 -16.47
C HIS A 374 -23.55 1.31 -16.69
N GLU A 375 -24.82 1.42 -16.29
CA GLU A 375 -25.80 0.34 -16.44
C GLU A 375 -26.58 0.42 -17.77
N SER A 376 -26.45 1.55 -18.47
CA SER A 376 -27.09 1.84 -19.76
C SER A 376 -26.07 2.41 -20.75
N PRO A 377 -26.42 2.60 -22.04
CA PRO A 377 -25.49 3.12 -23.04
C PRO A 377 -24.79 4.41 -22.59
N VAL A 378 -23.49 4.48 -22.87
CA VAL A 378 -22.70 5.70 -22.65
C VAL A 378 -22.94 6.62 -23.84
N THR A 379 -23.40 7.84 -23.56
CA THR A 379 -23.85 8.83 -24.55
C THR A 379 -22.78 9.87 -24.85
N GLY A 380 -21.88 10.15 -23.90
CA GLY A 380 -20.80 11.12 -24.06
C GLY A 380 -19.62 10.83 -23.15
N VAL A 381 -18.41 11.10 -23.64
CA VAL A 381 -17.14 10.92 -22.94
C VAL A 381 -16.23 12.10 -23.22
N VAL A 382 -15.59 12.65 -22.17
CA VAL A 382 -14.67 13.79 -22.30
C VAL A 382 -13.53 13.68 -21.29
N PHE A 383 -12.32 14.02 -21.70
CA PHE A 383 -11.16 14.13 -20.81
C PHE A 383 -11.13 15.51 -20.14
N SER A 384 -10.73 15.57 -18.88
CA SER A 384 -10.53 16.83 -18.17
C SER A 384 -9.39 17.63 -18.79
N SER A 385 -9.64 18.89 -19.15
CA SER A 385 -8.60 19.84 -19.57
C SER A 385 -7.92 20.48 -18.35
N PRO A 386 -6.59 20.74 -18.36
CA PRO A 386 -5.61 20.43 -19.42
C PRO A 386 -4.86 19.10 -19.22
N ASP A 387 -4.84 18.54 -18.01
CA ASP A 387 -3.92 17.43 -17.66
C ASP A 387 -4.43 16.04 -18.06
N GLY A 388 -5.69 15.90 -18.51
CA GLY A 388 -6.27 14.62 -18.94
C GLY A 388 -6.37 13.54 -17.86
N LYS A 389 -6.14 13.90 -16.59
CA LYS A 389 -6.08 12.96 -15.47
C LYS A 389 -7.42 12.31 -15.16
N TRP A 390 -8.52 13.01 -15.44
CA TRP A 390 -9.87 12.54 -15.21
C TRP A 390 -10.60 12.36 -16.53
N LEU A 391 -11.46 11.34 -16.56
CA LEU A 391 -12.40 11.05 -17.62
C LEU A 391 -13.80 11.28 -17.05
N ALA A 392 -14.61 12.07 -17.72
CA ALA A 392 -16.04 12.14 -17.43
C ALA A 392 -16.80 11.31 -18.48
N SER A 393 -17.77 10.53 -18.03
CA SER A 393 -18.68 9.77 -18.88
C SER A 393 -20.13 10.04 -18.48
N SER A 394 -21.01 10.12 -19.46
CA SER A 394 -22.45 10.29 -19.29
C SER A 394 -23.21 9.14 -19.91
N SER A 395 -24.38 8.85 -19.37
CA SER A 395 -25.17 7.70 -19.80
C SER A 395 -26.66 7.95 -19.72
N ASP A 396 -27.40 7.11 -20.47
CA ASP A 396 -28.83 6.95 -20.35
C ASP A 396 -29.27 6.39 -18.98
N ASP A 397 -28.34 5.91 -18.14
CA ASP A 397 -28.61 5.51 -16.75
C ASP A 397 -28.88 6.70 -15.82
N LYS A 398 -28.96 7.92 -16.39
CA LYS A 398 -29.20 9.19 -15.70
C LYS A 398 -28.05 9.61 -14.79
N THR A 399 -26.85 9.11 -15.06
CA THR A 399 -25.66 9.50 -14.29
C THR A 399 -24.58 10.09 -15.17
N VAL A 400 -23.80 10.97 -14.55
CA VAL A 400 -22.48 11.36 -15.03
C VAL A 400 -21.46 10.89 -14.02
N LYS A 401 -20.47 10.13 -14.47
CA LYS A 401 -19.39 9.60 -13.63
C LYS A 401 -18.08 10.25 -14.00
N ILE A 402 -17.33 10.70 -12.99
CA ILE A 402 -15.95 11.13 -13.15
C ILE A 402 -15.07 10.00 -12.63
N CYS A 403 -14.23 9.47 -13.50
CA CYS A 403 -13.29 8.40 -13.17
C CYS A 403 -11.84 8.79 -13.50
N SER A 404 -10.90 8.19 -12.79
CA SER A 404 -9.48 8.36 -13.06
C SER A 404 -9.14 7.73 -14.41
N ALA A 405 -8.56 8.50 -15.33
CA ALA A 405 -8.12 7.99 -16.62
C ALA A 405 -7.01 6.94 -16.49
N SER A 406 -6.32 6.90 -15.33
CA SER A 406 -5.25 5.94 -15.10
C SER A 406 -5.70 4.63 -14.47
N THR A 407 -6.62 4.68 -13.51
CA THR A 407 -7.04 3.51 -12.72
C THR A 407 -8.44 3.01 -13.04
N GLY A 408 -9.27 3.84 -13.69
CA GLY A 408 -10.70 3.58 -13.86
C GLY A 408 -11.54 3.84 -12.61
N GLU A 409 -10.92 4.26 -11.50
CA GLU A 409 -11.63 4.51 -10.23
C GLU A 409 -12.64 5.65 -10.37
N VAL A 410 -13.91 5.39 -10.07
CA VAL A 410 -14.94 6.43 -10.01
C VAL A 410 -14.71 7.28 -8.77
N SER A 411 -14.39 8.55 -9.00
CA SER A 411 -14.21 9.55 -7.96
C SER A 411 -15.52 10.23 -7.58
N CYS A 412 -16.42 10.42 -8.55
CA CYS A 412 -17.69 11.11 -8.32
C CYS A 412 -18.78 10.57 -9.24
N THR A 413 -20.00 10.45 -8.72
CA THR A 413 -21.20 10.14 -9.48
C THR A 413 -22.22 11.26 -9.27
N MET A 414 -22.61 11.91 -10.36
CA MET A 414 -23.62 12.97 -10.40
C MET A 414 -24.91 12.38 -10.96
N GLN A 415 -26.01 12.57 -10.22
CA GLN A 415 -27.32 12.01 -10.55
C GLN A 415 -28.16 13.07 -11.27
N HIS A 416 -28.90 12.63 -12.28
CA HIS A 416 -29.83 13.43 -13.05
C HIS A 416 -31.24 12.84 -12.99
N GLU A 417 -32.25 13.66 -13.27
CA GLU A 417 -33.65 13.21 -13.28
C GLU A 417 -34.02 12.46 -14.58
N SER A 418 -33.30 12.73 -15.67
CA SER A 418 -33.47 12.09 -16.97
C SER A 418 -32.13 11.67 -17.60
N ALA A 419 -32.19 11.00 -18.74
CA ALA A 419 -31.01 10.50 -19.46
C ALA A 419 -30.08 11.65 -19.84
N VAL A 420 -28.79 11.48 -19.63
CA VAL A 420 -27.78 12.49 -19.99
C VAL A 420 -27.33 12.20 -21.41
N LYS A 421 -27.40 13.18 -22.30
CA LYS A 421 -27.12 12.99 -23.74
C LYS A 421 -25.77 13.53 -24.17
N CYS A 422 -25.22 14.49 -23.43
CA CYS A 422 -23.91 15.06 -23.72
C CYS A 422 -23.26 15.63 -22.47
N ILE A 423 -21.94 15.73 -22.50
CA ILE A 423 -21.13 16.37 -21.48
C ILE A 423 -19.97 17.13 -22.12
N ASP A 424 -19.50 18.19 -21.45
CA ASP A 424 -18.29 18.89 -21.84
C ASP A 424 -17.59 19.53 -20.63
N TRP A 425 -16.26 19.61 -20.70
CA TRP A 425 -15.44 20.27 -19.67
C TRP A 425 -15.17 21.72 -20.05
N SER A 426 -15.21 22.61 -19.05
CA SER A 426 -14.64 23.94 -19.22
C SER A 426 -13.13 23.84 -19.47
N LYS A 427 -12.58 24.76 -20.26
CA LYS A 427 -11.15 24.75 -20.64
C LYS A 427 -10.20 24.82 -19.43
N ASP A 428 -10.63 25.48 -18.37
CA ASP A 428 -9.93 25.63 -17.09
C ASP A 428 -10.13 24.44 -16.14
N GLY A 429 -10.95 23.44 -16.50
CA GLY A 429 -11.22 22.27 -15.67
C GLY A 429 -12.01 22.57 -14.40
N ALA A 430 -12.63 23.75 -14.30
CA ALA A 430 -13.36 24.18 -13.11
C ALA A 430 -14.83 23.74 -13.09
N LEU A 431 -15.41 23.50 -14.26
CA LEU A 431 -16.82 23.15 -14.44
C LEU A 431 -16.99 22.02 -15.45
N LEU A 432 -17.95 21.16 -15.18
CA LEU A 432 -18.47 20.17 -16.11
C LEU A 432 -19.92 20.53 -16.44
N ALA A 433 -20.24 20.67 -17.72
CA ALA A 433 -21.61 20.84 -18.19
C ALA A 433 -22.18 19.48 -18.60
N SER A 434 -23.43 19.20 -18.23
CA SER A 434 -24.16 18.02 -18.69
C SER A 434 -25.54 18.41 -19.23
N GLY A 435 -25.85 17.96 -20.45
CA GLY A 435 -27.13 18.18 -21.12
C GLY A 435 -28.03 16.96 -20.96
N CYS A 436 -29.22 17.18 -20.43
CA CYS A 436 -30.18 16.12 -20.10
C CYS A 436 -31.38 16.14 -21.06
N GLU A 437 -32.03 14.97 -21.23
CA GLU A 437 -33.20 14.80 -22.10
C GLU A 437 -34.43 15.61 -21.64
N ASP A 438 -34.43 16.11 -20.40
CA ASP A 438 -35.45 17.03 -19.89
C ASP A 438 -35.30 18.48 -20.41
N GLY A 439 -34.30 18.75 -21.26
CA GLY A 439 -34.00 20.06 -21.81
C GLY A 439 -33.21 20.98 -20.85
N ILE A 440 -32.75 20.47 -19.71
CA ILE A 440 -31.98 21.21 -18.72
C ILE A 440 -30.49 20.92 -18.90
N VAL A 441 -29.68 21.98 -18.85
CA VAL A 441 -28.23 21.85 -18.74
C VAL A 441 -27.82 22.12 -17.31
N HIS A 442 -27.09 21.19 -16.68
CA HIS A 442 -26.55 21.35 -15.34
C HIS A 442 -25.07 21.70 -15.41
N LEU A 443 -24.63 22.55 -14.48
CA LEU A 443 -23.22 22.90 -14.29
C LEU A 443 -22.73 22.33 -12.97
N TRP A 444 -21.69 21.52 -13.03
CA TRP A 444 -21.13 20.80 -11.88
C TRP A 444 -19.71 21.25 -11.58
N THR A 445 -19.31 21.18 -10.32
CA THR A 445 -17.90 21.13 -9.94
C THR A 445 -17.35 19.71 -10.10
N PRO A 446 -16.03 19.53 -10.24
CA PRO A 446 -15.38 18.21 -10.25
C PRO A 446 -15.73 17.36 -9.02
N ASP A 447 -16.01 18.01 -7.89
CA ASP A 447 -16.38 17.38 -6.62
C ASP A 447 -17.85 16.92 -6.58
N GLY A 448 -18.59 17.08 -7.68
CA GLY A 448 -19.98 16.66 -7.80
C GLY A 448 -21.01 17.63 -7.23
N GLN A 449 -20.63 18.89 -6.93
CA GLN A 449 -21.58 19.89 -6.47
C GLN A 449 -22.21 20.61 -7.66
N GLU A 450 -23.54 20.67 -7.67
CA GLU A 450 -24.29 21.43 -8.66
C GLU A 450 -24.15 22.95 -8.38
N LYS A 451 -23.61 23.68 -9.35
CA LYS A 451 -23.46 25.14 -9.28
C LYS A 451 -24.62 25.90 -9.89
N GLY A 452 -25.38 25.30 -10.79
CA GLY A 452 -26.56 25.91 -11.37
C GLY A 452 -27.14 25.13 -12.54
N THR A 453 -28.36 25.52 -12.91
CA THR A 453 -29.09 24.98 -14.06
C THR A 453 -29.38 26.05 -15.08
N LEU A 454 -29.31 25.68 -16.36
CA LEU A 454 -29.68 26.52 -17.49
C LEU A 454 -30.90 25.91 -18.16
N ARG A 455 -31.99 26.68 -18.19
CA ARG A 455 -33.26 26.31 -18.82
C ARG A 455 -33.44 27.19 -20.05
N GLY A 456 -33.64 26.57 -21.21
CA GLY A 456 -33.79 27.27 -22.48
C GLY A 456 -34.23 26.37 -23.62
N HIS A 457 -33.98 25.05 -23.50
CA HIS A 457 -34.50 24.05 -24.40
C HIS A 457 -35.84 23.52 -23.87
N SER A 458 -36.78 23.25 -24.78
CA SER A 458 -38.15 22.83 -24.46
C SER A 458 -38.40 21.33 -24.74
N GLY A 459 -37.35 20.52 -24.74
CA GLY A 459 -37.36 19.11 -25.18
C GLY A 459 -36.71 18.93 -26.53
#